data_AF-A0A7H9KEB2-F1
#
_entry.id   AF-A0A7H9KEB2-F1
#
_cell.length_a   1.000
_cell.length_b   1.000
_cell.length_c   1.000
_cell.angle_alpha   90.00
_cell.angle_beta   90.00
_cell.angle_gamma   90.00
#
_symmetry.space_group_name_H-M   'P 1'
#
loop_
_entity.id
_entity.type
_entity.pdbx_description
1 polymer ?
#
loop_
_entity_poly.entity_id
_entity_poly.type
_entity_poly.pdbx_seq_one_letter_code
_entity_poly.pdbx_strand_id
1 'polypeptide(L)'
;MKKRIGQVFLVLLAGILLCGCESKTTVRPLQQTSGIKPVNSSGDRLDDVEKMERCRRELEALKRIDSAVYNKRKAEFDKLVSGASLYNGVRSEVGNYTQSAVDALYRFRSDKLCADIASDVLLGLTK
;
A
#
# COMPACT_ATOMS: atom_id res chain seq x y z
N MET A 1 38.83 27.60 32.40
CA MET A 1 37.67 27.56 31.46
C MET A 1 36.94 26.20 31.41
N LYS A 2 37.52 25.10 31.89
CA LYS A 2 36.90 23.75 31.87
C LYS A 2 35.77 23.52 32.90
N LYS A 3 35.76 24.27 34.01
CA LYS A 3 34.73 24.16 35.08
C LYS A 3 33.37 24.80 34.73
N ARG A 4 33.34 25.83 33.87
CA ARG A 4 32.08 26.49 33.47
C ARG A 4 31.28 25.68 32.44
N ILE A 5 31.97 24.91 31.58
CA ILE A 5 31.34 24.01 30.60
C ILE A 5 30.62 22.83 31.28
N GLY A 6 31.16 22.31 32.39
CA GLY A 6 30.50 21.25 33.17
C GLY A 6 29.21 21.71 33.85
N GLN A 7 29.18 22.95 34.36
CA GLN A 7 27.97 23.51 34.98
C GLN A 7 26.86 23.79 33.96
N VAL A 8 27.19 24.24 32.75
CA VAL A 8 26.18 24.46 31.70
C VAL A 8 25.58 23.14 31.21
N PHE A 9 26.41 22.09 31.08
CA PHE A 9 25.93 20.75 30.72
C PHE A 9 25.03 20.12 31.81
N LEU A 10 25.32 20.37 33.09
CA LEU A 10 24.53 19.82 34.19
C LEU A 10 23.14 20.47 34.31
N VAL A 11 22.99 21.74 33.91
CA VAL A 11 21.70 22.44 33.93
C VAL A 11 20.85 22.09 32.70
N LEU A 12 21.46 21.84 31.54
CA LEU A 12 20.72 21.51 30.31
C LEU A 12 20.06 20.13 30.34
N LEU A 13 20.61 19.16 31.09
CA LEU A 13 20.04 17.81 31.19
C LEU A 13 18.81 17.70 32.12
N ALA A 14 18.57 18.69 33.00
CA ALA A 14 17.47 18.64 33.96
C ALA A 14 16.12 19.11 33.38
N GLY A 15 16.10 19.73 32.19
CA GLY A 15 14.91 20.37 31.63
C GLY A 15 13.98 19.48 30.79
N ILE A 16 14.36 18.23 30.49
CA ILE A 16 13.64 17.40 29.49
C ILE A 16 12.59 16.47 30.14
N LEU A 17 12.42 16.49 31.47
CA LEU A 17 11.59 15.50 32.18
C LEU A 17 10.17 15.95 32.57
N LEU A 18 9.60 17.03 32.00
CA LEU A 18 8.26 17.50 32.38
C LEU A 18 7.26 17.73 31.21
N CYS A 19 7.34 16.95 30.14
CA CYS A 19 6.20 16.78 29.22
C CYS A 19 5.46 15.48 29.53
N GLY A 20 4.61 15.50 30.57
CA GLY A 20 3.58 14.49 30.78
C GLY A 20 2.31 14.89 30.03
N CYS A 21 1.92 14.12 29.01
CA CYS A 21 0.56 14.17 28.47
C CYS A 21 -0.37 13.38 29.40
N GLU A 22 -1.33 14.06 30.04
CA GLU A 22 -2.44 13.42 30.74
C GLU A 22 -3.45 12.91 29.70
N SER A 23 -3.36 11.64 29.30
CA SER A 23 -4.47 10.96 28.63
C SER A 23 -5.32 10.29 29.69
N LYS A 24 -6.52 10.83 29.95
CA LYS A 24 -7.54 10.18 30.78
C LYS A 24 -7.98 8.89 30.10
N THR A 25 -7.34 7.78 30.47
CA THR A 25 -7.85 6.45 30.16
C THR A 25 -9.04 6.19 31.09
N THR A 26 -10.23 6.58 30.64
CA THR A 26 -11.45 5.95 31.14
C THR A 26 -11.38 4.48 30.76
N VAL A 27 -11.08 3.63 31.74
CA VAL A 27 -11.19 2.17 31.62
C VAL A 27 -12.67 1.86 31.43
N ARG A 28 -13.11 1.81 30.17
CA ARG A 28 -14.34 1.12 29.81
C ARG A 28 -14.03 -0.38 29.91
N PRO A 29 -14.90 -1.20 30.53
CA PRO A 29 -14.75 -2.65 30.50
C PRO A 29 -14.67 -3.11 29.05
N LEU A 30 -13.80 -4.08 28.76
CA LEU A 30 -13.81 -4.78 27.47
C LEU A 30 -15.18 -5.44 27.30
N GLN A 31 -16.09 -4.75 26.63
CA GLN A 31 -17.16 -5.42 25.90
C GLN A 31 -16.50 -6.10 24.71
N GLN A 32 -16.25 -7.39 24.89
CA GLN A 32 -16.11 -8.37 23.84
C GLN A 32 -17.28 -8.22 22.87
N THR A 33 -17.08 -7.37 21.87
CA THR A 33 -18.01 -7.21 20.77
C THR A 33 -17.53 -8.14 19.68
N SER A 34 -18.12 -9.33 19.64
CA SER A 34 -18.24 -10.10 18.41
C SER A 34 -18.87 -9.18 17.37
N GLY A 35 -18.03 -8.56 16.57
CA GLY A 35 -18.40 -7.50 15.65
C GLY A 35 -17.23 -7.20 14.75
N ILE A 36 -16.77 -8.21 14.00
CA ILE A 36 -16.08 -7.96 12.74
C ILE A 36 -17.12 -7.22 11.90
N LYS A 37 -17.09 -5.89 11.97
CA LYS A 37 -17.81 -5.05 11.01
C LYS A 37 -17.27 -5.50 9.66
N PRO A 38 -18.09 -6.07 8.76
CA PRO A 38 -17.60 -6.42 7.45
C PRO A 38 -17.00 -5.15 6.87
N VAL A 39 -15.71 -5.19 6.52
CA VAL A 39 -15.12 -4.15 5.69
C VAL A 39 -15.99 -4.13 4.46
N ASN A 40 -16.81 -3.08 4.31
CA ASN A 40 -17.64 -2.90 3.13
C ASN A 40 -16.68 -2.77 1.94
N SER A 41 -16.48 -3.89 1.25
CA SER A 41 -15.55 -4.08 0.14
C SER A 41 -15.95 -3.28 -1.11
N SER A 42 -17.12 -2.66 -1.11
CA SER A 42 -17.62 -1.87 -2.24
C SER A 42 -16.85 -0.57 -2.47
N GLY A 43 -16.43 0.13 -1.41
CA GLY A 43 -15.62 1.36 -1.54
C GLY A 43 -14.19 1.06 -2.01
N ASP A 44 -13.63 -0.04 -1.51
CA ASP A 44 -12.29 -0.50 -1.79
C ASP A 44 -12.12 -0.93 -3.26
N ARG A 45 -13.18 -1.47 -3.87
CA ARG A 45 -13.19 -1.87 -5.29
C ARG A 45 -13.24 -0.69 -6.25
N LEU A 46 -13.88 0.42 -5.89
CA LEU A 46 -13.88 1.62 -6.73
C LEU A 46 -12.48 2.23 -6.78
N ASP A 47 -11.77 2.23 -5.65
CA ASP A 47 -10.36 2.63 -5.55
C ASP A 47 -9.44 1.70 -6.37
N ASP A 48 -9.66 0.38 -6.32
CA ASP A 48 -8.88 -0.58 -7.11
C ASP A 48 -9.02 -0.33 -8.64
N VAL A 49 -10.21 0.06 -9.12
CA VAL A 49 -10.43 0.40 -10.54
C VAL A 49 -9.69 1.69 -10.92
N GLU A 50 -9.77 2.72 -10.08
CA GLU A 50 -9.08 3.99 -10.32
C GLU A 50 -7.55 3.82 -10.37
N LYS A 51 -7.00 3.04 -9.43
CA LYS A 51 -5.58 2.67 -9.40
C LYS A 51 -5.16 1.95 -10.67
N MET A 52 -5.94 0.99 -11.14
CA MET A 52 -5.66 0.26 -12.38
C MET A 52 -5.70 1.17 -13.62
N GLU A 53 -6.63 2.12 -13.70
CA GLU A 53 -6.65 3.08 -14.80
C GLU A 53 -5.46 4.04 -14.78
N ARG A 54 -5.02 4.48 -13.60
CA ARG A 54 -3.78 5.27 -13.47
C ARG A 54 -2.56 4.47 -13.93
N CYS A 55 -2.44 3.24 -13.46
CA CYS A 55 -1.40 2.31 -13.84
C CYS A 55 -1.34 2.06 -15.36
N ARG A 56 -2.50 1.91 -16.01
CA ARG A 56 -2.60 1.79 -17.46
C ARG A 56 -2.09 3.05 -18.19
N ARG A 57 -2.39 4.25 -17.68
CA ARG A 57 -1.87 5.51 -18.25
C ARG A 57 -0.36 5.62 -18.11
N GLU A 58 0.19 5.24 -16.97
CA GLU A 58 1.64 5.22 -16.73
C GLU A 58 2.35 4.21 -17.66
N LEU A 59 1.74 3.03 -17.88
CA LEU A 59 2.25 2.06 -18.85
C LEU A 59 2.28 2.64 -20.27
N GLU A 60 1.25 3.35 -20.70
CA GLU A 60 1.26 4.00 -22.02
C GLU A 60 2.26 5.16 -22.11
N ALA A 61 2.53 5.86 -21.01
CA ALA A 61 3.60 6.85 -20.96
C ALA A 61 4.97 6.17 -21.13
N LEU A 62 5.18 5.02 -20.49
CA LEU A 62 6.43 4.24 -20.55
C LEU A 62 6.79 3.86 -21.99
N LYS A 63 5.79 3.63 -22.87
CA LYS A 63 6.01 3.37 -24.29
C LYS A 63 6.85 4.44 -25.00
N ARG A 64 6.70 5.70 -24.59
CA ARG A 64 7.42 6.85 -25.16
C ARG A 64 8.78 7.08 -24.50
N ILE A 65 8.96 6.58 -23.27
CA ILE A 65 10.17 6.77 -22.46
C ILE A 65 11.17 5.66 -22.75
N ASP A 66 10.73 4.40 -22.63
CA ASP A 66 11.55 3.21 -22.84
C ASP A 66 10.69 2.08 -23.41
N SER A 67 10.77 1.89 -24.73
CA SER A 67 9.99 0.87 -25.43
C SER A 67 10.32 -0.57 -25.03
N ALA A 68 11.56 -0.84 -24.58
CA ALA A 68 11.97 -2.17 -24.17
C ALA A 68 11.34 -2.53 -22.81
N VAL A 69 11.40 -1.61 -21.85
CA VAL A 69 10.75 -1.79 -20.54
C VAL A 69 9.23 -1.80 -20.68
N TYR A 70 8.66 -0.96 -21.55
CA TYR A 70 7.24 -1.01 -21.90
C TYR A 70 6.81 -2.40 -22.35
N ASN A 71 7.49 -3.01 -23.32
CA ASN A 71 7.10 -4.31 -23.85
C ASN A 71 7.10 -5.39 -22.75
N LYS A 72 8.09 -5.36 -21.85
CA LYS A 72 8.13 -6.24 -20.68
C LYS A 72 6.91 -6.03 -19.77
N ARG A 73 6.65 -4.79 -19.36
CA ARG A 73 5.52 -4.48 -18.45
C ARG A 73 4.16 -4.70 -19.08
N LYS A 74 4.03 -4.48 -20.39
CA LYS A 74 2.81 -4.76 -21.14
C LYS A 74 2.48 -6.25 -21.15
N ALA A 75 3.48 -7.11 -21.36
CA ALA A 75 3.29 -8.55 -21.27
C ALA A 75 2.88 -9.00 -19.86
N GLU A 76 3.49 -8.43 -18.81
CA GLU A 76 3.09 -8.69 -17.42
C GLU A 76 1.65 -8.22 -17.13
N PHE A 77 1.28 -7.05 -17.62
CA PHE A 77 -0.07 -6.49 -17.49
C PHE A 77 -1.12 -7.34 -18.19
N ASP A 78 -0.87 -7.74 -19.44
CA ASP A 78 -1.80 -8.57 -20.21
C ASP A 78 -1.98 -9.95 -19.58
N LYS A 79 -0.90 -10.53 -19.04
CA LYS A 79 -0.95 -11.78 -18.28
C LYS A 79 -1.78 -11.64 -17.00
N LEU A 80 -1.64 -10.52 -16.28
CA LEU A 80 -2.43 -10.25 -15.08
C LEU A 80 -3.92 -10.14 -15.41
N VAL A 81 -4.28 -9.35 -16.43
CA VAL A 81 -5.67 -9.11 -16.84
C VAL A 81 -6.32 -10.39 -17.36
N SER A 82 -5.64 -11.14 -18.23
CA SER A 82 -6.15 -12.41 -18.76
C SER A 82 -6.32 -13.46 -17.65
N GLY A 83 -5.37 -13.57 -16.72
CA GLY A 83 -5.49 -14.44 -15.55
C GLY A 83 -6.67 -14.05 -14.66
N ALA A 84 -6.85 -12.76 -14.38
CA ALA A 84 -7.97 -12.26 -13.58
C ALA A 84 -9.32 -12.52 -14.27
N SER A 85 -9.38 -12.37 -15.61
CA SER A 85 -10.57 -12.69 -16.40
C SER A 85 -10.93 -14.17 -16.33
N LEU A 86 -9.95 -15.07 -16.45
CA LEU A 86 -10.15 -16.51 -16.30
C LEU A 86 -10.66 -16.85 -14.88
N TYR A 87 -10.02 -16.29 -13.86
CA TYR A 87 -10.44 -16.48 -12.48
C TYR A 87 -11.86 -15.99 -12.25
N ASN A 88 -12.22 -14.79 -12.72
CA ASN A 88 -13.58 -14.27 -12.61
C ASN A 88 -14.63 -15.20 -13.24
N GLY A 89 -14.28 -15.89 -14.33
CA GLY A 89 -15.15 -16.86 -15.00
C GLY A 89 -15.48 -18.09 -14.15
N VAL A 90 -14.56 -18.53 -13.28
CA VAL A 90 -14.73 -19.71 -12.41
C VAL A 90 -14.88 -19.35 -10.93
N ARG A 91 -14.85 -18.07 -10.58
CA ARG A 91 -14.79 -17.58 -9.19
C ARG A 91 -15.97 -18.09 -8.36
N SER A 92 -17.17 -18.16 -8.94
CA SER A 92 -18.36 -18.67 -8.25
C SER A 92 -18.38 -20.19 -8.09
N GLU A 93 -17.55 -20.92 -8.83
CA GLU A 93 -17.49 -22.40 -8.82
C GLU A 93 -16.48 -22.93 -7.80
N VAL A 94 -15.58 -22.08 -7.30
CA VAL A 94 -14.56 -22.46 -6.31
C VAL A 94 -15.03 -22.13 -4.88
N GLY A 95 -14.53 -22.90 -3.90
CA GLY A 95 -14.88 -22.70 -2.49
C GLY A 95 -14.44 -21.35 -1.93
N ASN A 96 -15.14 -20.86 -0.90
CA ASN A 96 -14.94 -19.54 -0.29
C ASN A 96 -13.48 -19.25 0.13
N TYR A 97 -12.78 -20.27 0.66
CA TYR A 97 -11.37 -20.14 1.02
C TYR A 97 -10.50 -19.81 -0.20
N THR A 98 -10.68 -20.55 -1.30
CA THR A 98 -9.97 -20.33 -2.55
C THR A 98 -10.32 -18.97 -3.14
N GLN A 99 -11.59 -18.56 -3.12
CA GLN A 99 -11.99 -17.23 -3.59
C GLN A 99 -11.24 -16.13 -2.84
N SER A 100 -11.26 -16.19 -1.50
CA SER A 100 -10.65 -15.17 -0.65
C SER A 100 -9.13 -15.10 -0.85
N ALA A 101 -8.48 -16.26 -0.97
CA ALA A 101 -7.05 -16.35 -1.21
C ALA A 101 -6.65 -15.80 -2.59
N VAL A 102 -7.40 -16.15 -3.64
CA VAL A 102 -7.10 -15.72 -5.01
C VAL A 102 -7.46 -14.25 -5.23
N ASP A 103 -8.54 -13.76 -4.62
CA ASP A 103 -8.89 -12.33 -4.61
C ASP A 103 -7.73 -11.50 -4.01
N ALA A 104 -7.22 -11.90 -2.84
CA ALA A 104 -6.09 -11.24 -2.20
C ALA A 104 -4.80 -11.31 -3.05
N LEU A 105 -4.55 -12.46 -3.69
CA LEU A 105 -3.41 -12.64 -4.59
C LEU A 105 -3.48 -11.68 -5.79
N TYR A 106 -4.65 -11.56 -6.44
CA TYR A 106 -4.79 -10.65 -7.59
C TYR A 106 -4.67 -9.20 -7.18
N ARG A 107 -5.24 -8.81 -6.03
CA ARG A 107 -5.07 -7.47 -5.49
C ARG A 107 -3.59 -7.10 -5.30
N PHE A 108 -2.84 -7.96 -4.61
CA PHE A 108 -1.41 -7.77 -4.42
C PHE A 108 -0.63 -7.71 -5.75
N ARG A 109 -0.94 -8.59 -6.71
CA ARG A 109 -0.25 -8.60 -8.01
C ARG A 109 -0.53 -7.33 -8.81
N SER A 110 -1.75 -6.82 -8.78
CA SER A 110 -2.11 -5.53 -9.40
C SER A 110 -1.32 -4.39 -8.76
N ASP A 111 -1.36 -4.28 -7.43
CA ASP A 111 -0.65 -3.22 -6.70
C ASP A 111 0.86 -3.25 -6.99
N LYS A 112 1.47 -4.43 -6.93
CA LYS A 112 2.89 -4.61 -7.23
C LYS A 112 3.23 -4.19 -8.66
N LEU A 113 2.47 -4.69 -9.65
CA LEU A 113 2.76 -4.37 -11.06
C LEU A 113 2.63 -2.86 -11.32
N CYS A 114 1.66 -2.21 -10.69
CA CYS A 114 1.46 -0.78 -10.85
C CYS A 114 2.56 0.04 -10.17
N ALA A 115 3.02 -0.36 -8.99
CA ALA A 115 4.19 0.25 -8.35
C ALA A 115 5.47 0.08 -9.19
N ASP A 116 5.66 -1.11 -9.76
CA ASP A 116 6.77 -1.42 -10.66
C ASP A 116 6.76 -0.52 -11.91
N ILE A 117 5.60 -0.36 -12.56
CA ILE A 117 5.43 0.54 -13.73
C ILE A 117 5.71 1.99 -13.34
N ALA A 118 5.14 2.47 -12.24
CA ALA A 118 5.36 3.82 -11.75
C ALA A 118 6.85 4.10 -11.51
N SER A 119 7.57 3.13 -10.93
CA SER A 119 9.00 3.22 -10.70
C SER A 119 9.79 3.26 -12.02
N ASP A 120 9.42 2.43 -12.99
CA ASP A 120 10.08 2.42 -14.30
C ASP A 120 9.88 3.74 -15.05
N VAL A 121 8.68 4.34 -14.96
CA VAL A 121 8.40 5.67 -15.49
C VAL A 121 9.27 6.71 -14.80
N LEU A 122 9.31 6.72 -13.46
CA LEU A 122 10.12 7.67 -12.70
C LEU A 122 11.60 7.59 -13.08
N LEU A 123 12.15 6.37 -13.12
CA LEU A 123 13.55 6.16 -13.48
C LEU A 123 13.83 6.56 -14.93
N GLY A 124 12.91 6.29 -15.85
CA GLY A 124 13.05 6.66 -17.25
C GLY A 124 12.99 8.18 -17.49
N LEU A 125 12.32 8.94 -16.62
CA LEU A 125 12.27 10.41 -16.70
C LEU A 125 13.49 11.11 -16.08
N THR A 126 14.24 10.42 -15.22
CA THR A 126 15.39 11.00 -14.50
C THR A 126 16.75 10.57 -15.05
N LYS A 127 16.77 9.75 -16.10
CA LYS A 127 18.00 9.38 -16.82
C LYS A 127 18.41 10.49 -17.77
#